data_AF-A0A937KD25-F1
#
_entry.id   AF-A0A937KD25-F1
#
_cell.length_a   1.000
_cell.length_b   1.000
_cell.length_c   1.000
_cell.angle_alpha   90.00
_cell.angle_beta   90.00
_cell.angle_gamma   90.00
#
_symmetry.space_group_name_H-M   'P 1'
#
loop_
_entity.id
_entity.type
_entity.pdbx_description
1 polymer ?
#
loop_
_entity_poly.entity_id
_entity_poly.type
_entity_poly.pdbx_seq_one_letter_code
_entity_poly.pdbx_strand_id
1 'polypeptide(L)'
;MKMTWEDSNGRYNKLFESLNTLLDKTKRALFEYEQINMEFAHKIYNEDLTPLMEKAECLEDYEKEFKVMHGLMTRQIEHLIQIRDEVKMMMIKDSVNFPLN
;
A
#
# COMPACT_ATOMS: atom_id res chain seq x y z
N MET A 1 14.82 34.05 1.71
CA MET A 1 13.37 34.21 1.93
C MET A 1 12.99 33.35 3.13
N LYS A 2 12.30 33.89 4.14
CA LYS A 2 11.78 33.06 5.25
C LYS A 2 10.55 32.30 4.73
N MET A 3 10.45 31.01 5.04
CA MET A 3 9.27 30.19 4.74
C MET A 3 8.06 30.77 5.47
N THR A 4 6.96 31.00 4.76
CA THR A 4 5.70 31.46 5.38
C THR A 4 4.90 30.27 5.90
N TRP A 5 3.91 30.56 6.75
CA TRP A 5 2.88 29.59 7.15
C TRP A 5 2.20 28.96 5.93
N GLU A 6 1.83 29.79 4.96
CA GLU A 6 1.13 29.38 3.74
C GLU A 6 1.98 28.43 2.90
N ASP A 7 3.28 28.70 2.80
CA ASP A 7 4.25 27.85 2.10
C ASP A 7 4.42 26.49 2.80
N SER A 8 4.53 26.49 4.14
CA SER A 8 4.71 25.26 4.92
C SER A 8 3.45 24.40 4.87
N ASN A 9 2.30 24.99 5.21
CA ASN A 9 1.01 24.32 5.19
C ASN A 9 0.67 23.79 3.79
N GLY A 10 0.92 24.56 2.73
CA GLY A 10 0.72 24.14 1.34
C GLY A 10 1.55 22.92 0.95
N ARG A 11 2.82 22.86 1.38
CA ARG A 11 3.70 21.70 1.10
C ARG A 11 3.24 20.45 1.83
N TYR A 12 2.91 20.57 3.11
CA TYR A 12 2.43 19.42 3.86
C TYR A 12 1.08 18.91 3.37
N ASN A 13 0.13 19.79 3.03
CA ASN A 13 -1.15 19.38 2.45
C ASN A 13 -0.94 18.60 1.15
N LYS A 14 -0.08 19.10 0.26
CA LYS A 14 0.25 18.40 -0.99
C LYS A 14 0.88 17.03 -0.74
N LEU A 15 1.78 16.93 0.24
CA LEU A 15 2.40 15.66 0.62
C LEU A 15 1.36 14.68 1.20
N PHE A 16 0.49 15.17 2.08
CA PHE A 16 -0.57 14.38 2.70
C PHE A 16 -1.57 13.85 1.66
N GLU A 17 -2.02 14.68 0.72
CA GLU A 17 -2.88 14.27 -0.40
C GLU A 17 -2.19 13.24 -1.31
N SER A 18 -0.91 13.44 -1.59
CA SER A 18 -0.12 12.50 -2.40
C SER A 18 -0.01 11.14 -1.71
N LEU A 19 0.21 11.13 -0.39
CA LEU A 19 0.25 9.91 0.42
C LEU A 19 -1.10 9.20 0.46
N ASN A 20 -2.21 9.94 0.60
CA ASN A 20 -3.56 9.36 0.52
C ASN A 20 -3.82 8.73 -0.85
N THR A 21 -3.47 9.43 -1.93
CA THR A 21 -3.59 8.92 -3.29
C THR A 21 -2.76 7.65 -3.50
N LEU A 22 -1.52 7.63 -3.00
CA LEU A 22 -0.66 6.46 -3.09
C LEU A 22 -1.22 5.30 -2.29
N LEU A 23 -1.69 5.54 -1.06
CA LEU A 23 -2.31 4.54 -0.20
C LEU A 23 -3.54 3.89 -0.85
N ASP A 24 -4.43 4.70 -1.43
CA ASP A 24 -5.63 4.20 -2.12
C ASP A 24 -5.27 3.36 -3.34
N LYS A 25 -4.28 3.80 -4.13
CA LYS A 25 -3.78 3.03 -5.28
C LYS A 25 -3.15 1.70 -4.85
N THR A 26 -2.36 1.69 -3.77
CA THR A 26 -1.73 0.47 -3.28
C THR A 26 -2.77 -0.50 -2.71
N LYS A 27 -3.77 -0.02 -1.97
CA LYS A 27 -4.90 -0.84 -1.50
C LYS A 27 -5.67 -1.46 -2.65
N ARG A 28 -5.95 -0.67 -3.70
CA ARG A 28 -6.62 -1.16 -4.90
C ARG A 28 -5.80 -2.23 -5.62
N ALA A 29 -4.48 -2.02 -5.75
CA ALA A 29 -3.59 -3.01 -6.36
C ALA A 29 -3.56 -4.33 -5.58
N LEU A 30 -3.54 -4.29 -4.24
CA LEU A 30 -3.64 -5.49 -3.41
C LEU A 30 -4.98 -6.20 -3.60
N PHE A 31 -6.09 -5.46 -3.61
CA PHE A 31 -7.41 -6.03 -3.85
C PHE A 31 -7.51 -6.70 -5.22
N GLU A 32 -7.05 -6.03 -6.28
CA GLU A 32 -7.05 -6.59 -7.64
C GLU A 32 -6.16 -7.84 -7.73
N TYR A 33 -4.99 -7.82 -7.07
CA TYR A 33 -4.11 -8.98 -6.96
C TYR A 33 -4.79 -10.17 -6.25
N GLU A 34 -5.47 -9.94 -5.14
CA GLU A 34 -6.22 -10.96 -4.41
C GLU A 34 -7.35 -11.56 -5.27
N GLN A 35 -8.10 -10.72 -6.00
CA GLN A 35 -9.17 -11.20 -6.89
C GLN A 35 -8.62 -12.09 -8.00
N ILE A 36 -7.58 -11.64 -8.70
CA ILE A 36 -6.92 -12.43 -9.76
C ILE A 36 -6.40 -13.75 -9.18
N ASN A 37 -5.79 -13.71 -8.00
CA ASN A 37 -5.29 -14.92 -7.36
C ASN A 37 -6.42 -15.88 -6.96
N MET A 38 -7.55 -15.38 -6.46
CA MET A 38 -8.71 -16.21 -6.13
C MET A 38 -9.31 -16.86 -7.38
N GLU A 39 -9.42 -16.14 -8.48
CA GLU A 39 -9.87 -16.69 -9.76
C GLU A 39 -8.93 -17.78 -10.27
N PHE A 40 -7.62 -17.56 -10.15
CA PHE A 40 -6.63 -18.55 -10.56
C PHE A 40 -6.64 -19.78 -9.63
N ALA A 41 -6.68 -19.58 -8.31
CA ALA A 41 -6.82 -20.64 -7.32
C ALA A 41 -8.08 -21.48 -7.56
N HIS A 42 -9.21 -20.85 -7.93
CA HIS A 42 -10.42 -21.57 -8.29
C HIS A 42 -10.17 -22.56 -9.43
N LYS A 43 -9.47 -22.13 -10.48
CA LYS A 43 -9.08 -23.02 -11.60
C LYS A 43 -8.17 -24.15 -11.12
N ILE A 44 -7.18 -23.84 -10.28
CA ILE A 44 -6.24 -24.83 -9.73
C ILE A 44 -6.97 -25.93 -8.98
N TYR A 45 -7.77 -25.55 -7.98
CA TYR A 45 -8.30 -26.49 -6.99
C TYR A 45 -9.68 -27.06 -7.35
N ASN A 46 -10.47 -26.39 -8.22
CA ASN A 46 -11.82 -26.83 -8.58
C ASN A 46 -11.98 -27.27 -10.05
N GLU A 47 -11.00 -27.03 -10.93
CA GLU A 47 -11.06 -27.41 -12.35
C GLU A 47 -9.95 -28.43 -12.74
N ASP A 48 -9.56 -29.31 -11.81
CA ASP A 48 -8.60 -30.41 -12.03
C ASP A 48 -7.19 -29.99 -12.54
N LEU A 49 -6.78 -28.75 -12.31
CA LEU A 49 -5.44 -28.26 -12.66
C LEU A 49 -4.38 -28.63 -11.61
N THR A 50 -4.79 -28.98 -10.39
CA THR A 50 -3.90 -29.38 -9.30
C THR A 50 -2.91 -30.49 -9.70
N PRO A 51 -3.34 -31.65 -10.28
CA PRO A 51 -2.41 -32.71 -10.67
C PRO A 51 -1.41 -32.29 -11.76
N LEU A 52 -1.81 -31.35 -12.64
CA LEU A 52 -0.92 -30.80 -13.67
C LEU A 52 0.15 -29.91 -13.06
N MET A 53 -0.23 -29.08 -12.08
CA MET A 53 0.70 -28.21 -11.36
C MET A 53 1.64 -28.97 -10.44
N GLU A 54 1.16 -30.02 -9.77
CA GLU A 54 2.00 -30.93 -8.98
C GLU A 54 3.00 -31.66 -9.88
N LYS A 55 2.56 -32.17 -11.04
CA LYS A 55 3.45 -32.81 -12.02
C LYS A 55 4.49 -31.85 -12.59
N ALA A 56 4.14 -30.58 -12.73
CA ALA A 56 5.04 -29.53 -13.17
C ALA A 56 5.90 -28.94 -12.03
N GLU A 57 5.75 -29.45 -10.80
CA GLU A 57 6.45 -28.99 -9.60
C GLU A 57 6.26 -27.49 -9.30
N CYS A 58 5.15 -26.89 -9.74
CA CYS A 58 4.92 -25.44 -9.66
C CYS A 58 3.83 -25.03 -8.67
N LEU A 59 3.11 -25.97 -8.05
CA LEU A 59 2.03 -25.67 -7.10
C LEU A 59 2.57 -24.98 -5.83
N GLU A 60 3.64 -25.52 -5.25
CA GLU A 60 4.24 -24.95 -4.03
C GLU A 60 4.85 -23.57 -4.31
N ASP A 61 5.51 -23.41 -5.47
CA ASP A 61 6.07 -22.13 -5.89
C ASP A 61 4.97 -21.07 -6.06
N TYR A 62 3.86 -21.41 -6.71
CA TYR A 62 2.70 -20.54 -6.83
C TYR A 62 2.19 -20.06 -5.45
N GLU A 63 1.95 -21.00 -4.53
CA GLU A 63 1.41 -20.68 -3.20
C GLU A 63 2.39 -19.81 -2.38
N LYS A 64 3.68 -20.07 -2.52
CA LYS A 64 4.75 -19.32 -1.86
C LYS A 64 4.86 -17.91 -2.44
N GLU A 65 4.85 -17.76 -3.76
CA GLU A 65 4.87 -16.46 -4.43
C GLU A 65 3.68 -15.61 -4.01
N PHE A 66 2.48 -16.21 -3.93
CA PHE A 66 1.30 -15.52 -3.44
C PHE A 66 1.49 -14.98 -2.02
N LYS A 67 1.92 -15.82 -1.08
CA LYS A 67 2.19 -15.41 0.32
C LYS A 67 3.22 -14.29 0.40
N VAL A 68 4.28 -14.37 -0.40
CA VAL A 68 5.35 -13.35 -0.42
C VAL A 68 4.82 -12.02 -0.94
N MET A 69 4.15 -12.01 -2.09
CA MET A 69 3.65 -10.79 -2.71
C MET A 69 2.55 -10.13 -1.87
N HIS A 70 1.59 -10.92 -1.40
CA HIS A 70 0.53 -10.46 -0.50
C HIS A 70 1.11 -9.82 0.77
N GLY A 71 2.07 -10.48 1.40
CA GLY A 71 2.75 -9.96 2.59
C GLY A 71 3.55 -8.68 2.31
N LEU A 72 4.21 -8.58 1.16
CA LEU A 72 4.94 -7.36 0.77
C LEU A 72 4.00 -6.17 0.56
N MET A 73 2.90 -6.36 -0.17
CA MET A 73 1.92 -5.30 -0.42
C MET A 73 1.23 -4.86 0.87
N THR A 74 0.89 -5.80 1.76
CA THR A 74 0.30 -5.52 3.06
C THR A 74 1.22 -4.66 3.92
N ARG A 75 2.51 -5.04 4.04
CA ARG A 75 3.52 -4.24 4.76
C ARG A 75 3.70 -2.85 4.15
N GLN A 76 3.65 -2.73 2.83
CA GLN A 76 3.76 -1.43 2.15
C GLN A 76 2.58 -0.51 2.50
N ILE A 77 1.36 -1.05 2.60
CA ILE A 77 0.17 -0.30 3.04
C ILE A 77 0.35 0.19 4.48
N GLU A 78 0.80 -0.67 5.39
CA GLU A 78 1.07 -0.31 6.79
C GLU A 78 2.12 0.80 6.90
N HIS A 79 3.21 0.69 6.13
CA HIS A 79 4.26 1.70 6.10
C HIS A 79 3.76 3.05 5.56
N LEU A 80 2.93 3.03 4.51
CA LEU A 80 2.31 4.26 3.98
C LEU A 80 1.36 4.91 4.99
N ILE A 81 0.63 4.12 5.78
CA ILE A 81 -0.22 4.63 6.87
C ILE A 81 0.64 5.32 7.92
N GLN A 82 1.76 4.70 8.34
CA GLN A 82 2.68 5.29 9.32
C GLN A 82 3.26 6.61 8.82
N ILE A 83 3.79 6.67 7.60
CA ILE A 83 4.33 7.89 7.01
C ILE A 83 3.28 9.00 6.94
N ARG A 84 2.05 8.66 6.51
CA ARG A 84 0.94 9.62 6.46
C ARG A 84 0.64 10.20 7.84
N ASP A 85 0.62 9.36 8.87
CA ASP A 85 0.33 9.79 10.23
C ASP A 85 1.47 10.65 10.80
N GLU A 86 2.73 10.34 10.48
CA GLU A 86 3.87 11.19 10.80
C GLU A 86 3.78 12.56 10.13
N VAL A 87 3.46 12.62 8.83
CA VAL A 87 3.26 13.88 8.10
C VAL A 87 2.15 14.71 8.74
N LYS A 88 1.04 14.08 9.11
CA LYS A 88 -0.05 14.75 9.82
C LYS A 88 0.41 15.32 11.17
N MET A 89 1.26 14.60 11.90
CA MET A 89 1.83 15.12 13.15
C MET A 89 2.80 16.27 12.91
N MET A 90 3.60 16.24 11.84
CA MET A 90 4.48 17.35 11.47
C MET A 90 3.70 18.61 11.13
N MET A 91 2.57 18.48 10.40
CA MET A 91 1.67 19.60 10.14
C MET A 91 1.20 20.30 11.41
N ILE A 92 0.84 19.52 12.43
CA ILE A 92 0.36 20.04 13.73
C ILE A 92 1.50 20.67 14.53
N LYS A 93 2.70 20.10 14.48
CA LYS A 93 3.85 20.48 15.31
C LYS A 93 4.73 21.58 14.71
N ASP A 94 4.58 21.92 13.43
CA ASP A 94 5.43 22.92 12.80
C ASP A 94 5.31 24.26 13.55
N SER A 95 6.44 24.76 14.04
CA SER A 95 6.57 26.06 14.72
C SER A 95 6.08 27.24 13.89
N VAL A 96 6.13 27.14 12.55
CA VAL A 96 5.60 28.16 11.63
C VAL A 96 4.07 28.10 11.59
N ASN A 97 3.44 26.98 12.01
CA ASN A 97 2.00 26.76 12.09
C ASN A 97 1.35 27.19 13.42
N PHE A 98 2.11 27.73 14.37
CA PHE A 98 1.55 28.36 15.57
C PHE A 98 1.22 29.82 15.29
N PRO A 99 -0.01 30.30 15.56
CA PRO A 99 -0.27 31.74 15.57
C PRO A 99 0.62 32.37 16.64
N LEU A 100 1.38 33.40 16.26
CA LEU A 100 2.12 34.24 17.19
C LEU A 100 1.10 34.94 18.09
N ASN A 101 0.92 34.43 19.31
CA ASN A 101 0.26 35.18 20.38
C ASN A 101 1.14 36.37 20.79
#